data_AF-A0A4R1RHY6-F1
#
_entry.id   AF-A0A4R1RHY6-F1
#
_cell.length_a   1.000
_cell.length_b   1.000
_cell.length_c   1.000
_cell.angle_alpha   90.00
_cell.angle_beta   90.00
_cell.angle_gamma   90.00
#
_symmetry.space_group_name_H-M   'P 1'
#
loop_
_entity.id
_entity.type
_entity.pdbx_description
1 polymer ?
#
loop_
_entity_poly.entity_id
_entity_poly.type
_entity_poly.pdbx_seq_one_letter_code
_entity_poly.pdbx_strand_id
1 'polypeptide(L)'
;MIRVCQDCSVCQSVYKISYILQMQLTFQTLWQKIKLPFRQGLSRNQIAKAIIVSLLVTVLPIFGVTTILLTFLAVKFKLNLPIMVAVGYTATPLQYIFFIPFIHVGETIFNTKHTLLTVIEIKNAFESSFFHTIKQLVFELVCGVSGWVVLALPIALMSIMLINKIYISKNETI
;
A
#
# COMPACT_ATOMS: atom_id res chain seq x y z
N MET A 1 -16.87 40.37 38.72
CA MET A 1 -17.98 40.22 37.75
C MET A 1 -17.76 41.21 36.61
N ILE A 2 -16.95 40.86 35.59
CA ILE A 2 -16.70 41.73 34.44
C ILE A 2 -17.53 41.18 33.27
N ARG A 3 -18.68 41.82 32.99
CA ARG A 3 -19.43 41.57 31.75
C ARG A 3 -18.64 42.22 30.61
N VAL A 4 -17.88 41.42 29.86
CA VAL A 4 -17.29 41.86 28.59
C VAL A 4 -18.44 42.06 27.60
N CYS A 5 -18.63 43.29 27.11
CA CYS A 5 -19.61 43.63 26.08
C CYS A 5 -19.38 42.78 24.82
N GLN A 6 -20.20 41.74 24.62
CA GLN A 6 -20.20 40.91 23.41
C GLN A 6 -20.94 41.56 22.23
N ASP A 7 -21.60 42.70 22.43
CA ASP A 7 -22.48 43.35 21.42
C ASP A 7 -21.89 44.63 20.79
N CYS A 8 -20.56 44.79 20.78
CA CYS A 8 -19.93 45.88 20.01
C CYS A 8 -19.56 45.37 18.62
N SER A 9 -19.97 46.09 17.57
CA SER A 9 -19.63 45.81 16.15
C SER A 9 -18.12 45.66 15.92
N VAL A 10 -17.31 46.35 16.73
CA VAL A 10 -15.84 46.24 16.74
C VAL A 10 -15.40 44.87 17.27
N CYS A 11 -16.03 44.36 18.33
CA CYS A 11 -15.72 43.06 18.94
C CYS A 11 -16.05 41.92 17.96
N GLN A 12 -17.22 41.96 17.31
CA GLN A 12 -17.58 41.01 16.24
C GLN A 12 -16.59 41.01 15.07
N SER A 13 -16.11 42.20 14.67
CA SER A 13 -15.11 42.31 13.59
C SER A 13 -13.76 41.69 13.98
N VAL A 14 -13.31 41.88 15.21
CA VAL A 14 -12.07 41.26 15.73
C VAL A 14 -12.19 39.74 15.82
N TYR A 15 -13.32 39.20 16.29
CA TYR A 15 -13.55 37.75 16.30
C TYR A 15 -13.59 37.16 14.90
N LYS A 16 -14.22 37.85 13.94
CA LYS A 16 -14.29 37.42 12.53
C LYS A 16 -12.91 37.42 11.87
N ILE A 17 -12.09 38.44 12.11
CA ILE A 17 -10.70 38.51 11.63
C ILE A 17 -9.86 37.39 12.26
N SER A 18 -9.99 37.17 13.57
CA SER A 18 -9.29 36.08 14.28
C SER A 18 -9.62 34.70 13.72
N TYR A 19 -10.92 34.43 13.46
CA TYR A 19 -11.36 33.18 12.83
C TYR A 19 -10.82 33.01 11.40
N ILE A 20 -10.84 34.07 10.57
CA ILE A 20 -10.30 34.02 9.20
C ILE A 20 -8.79 33.77 9.22
N LEU A 21 -8.04 34.43 10.11
CA LEU A 21 -6.60 34.24 10.27
C LEU A 21 -6.28 32.82 10.80
N GLN A 22 -7.00 32.32 11.81
CA GLN A 22 -6.86 30.94 12.28
C GLN A 22 -7.18 29.92 11.19
N MET A 23 -8.20 30.17 10.38
CA MET A 23 -8.56 29.29 9.26
C MET A 23 -7.47 29.27 8.19
N GLN A 24 -6.89 30.42 7.85
CA GLN A 24 -5.76 30.51 6.91
C GLN A 24 -4.51 29.79 7.42
N LEU A 25 -4.17 29.96 8.71
CA LEU A 25 -3.02 29.29 9.34
C LEU A 25 -3.23 27.76 9.44
N THR A 26 -4.44 27.32 9.78
CA THR A 26 -4.80 25.89 9.82
C THR A 26 -4.72 25.26 8.43
N PHE A 27 -5.21 25.97 7.40
CA PHE A 27 -5.10 25.52 6.01
C PHE A 27 -3.65 25.41 5.53
N GLN A 28 -2.80 26.40 5.85
CA GLN A 28 -1.39 26.38 5.47
C GLN A 28 -0.65 25.19 6.09
N THR A 29 -0.88 24.89 7.38
CA THR A 29 -0.21 23.78 8.06
C THR A 29 -0.70 22.41 7.56
N LEU A 30 -1.99 22.27 7.25
CA LEU A 30 -2.55 21.09 6.57
C LEU A 30 -1.94 20.90 5.18
N TRP A 31 -1.81 21.97 4.40
CA TRP A 31 -1.25 21.92 3.05
C TRP A 31 0.21 21.45 3.03
N GLN A 32 1.01 21.88 4.00
CA GLN A 32 2.40 21.42 4.14
C GLN A 32 2.46 19.93 4.48
N LYS A 33 1.58 19.44 5.36
CA LYS A 33 1.47 18.00 5.69
C LYS A 33 1.08 17.16 4.48
N ILE A 34 0.18 17.66 3.63
CA ILE A 34 -0.26 16.98 2.40
C ILE A 34 0.84 16.98 1.33
N LYS A 35 1.64 18.05 1.22
CA LYS A 35 2.74 18.13 0.25
C LYS A 35 3.94 17.26 0.61
N LEU A 36 4.13 16.97 1.90
CA LEU A 36 5.31 16.27 2.40
C LEU A 36 5.52 14.89 1.73
N PRO A 37 4.51 14.01 1.60
CA PRO A 37 4.66 12.73 0.91
C PRO A 37 5.03 12.83 -0.56
N PHE A 38 4.64 13.92 -1.26
CA PHE A 38 4.96 14.14 -2.68
C PHE A 38 6.41 14.54 -2.91
N ARG A 39 7.08 15.10 -1.89
CA ARG A 39 8.48 15.57 -1.97
C ARG A 39 9.50 14.59 -1.43
N GLN A 40 9.07 13.49 -0.81
CA GLN A 40 9.95 12.46 -0.26
C GLN A 40 10.35 11.44 -1.33
N GLY A 41 11.48 10.76 -1.12
CA GLY A 41 11.85 9.59 -1.93
C GLY A 41 12.19 9.87 -3.39
N LEU A 42 12.62 11.09 -3.73
CA LEU A 42 12.84 11.53 -5.12
C LEU A 42 14.24 11.23 -5.68
N SER A 43 15.16 10.68 -4.89
CA SER A 43 16.43 10.21 -5.43
C SER A 43 16.21 9.02 -6.38
N ARG A 44 17.04 8.87 -7.42
CA ARG A 44 16.91 7.79 -8.41
C ARG A 44 16.82 6.39 -7.77
N ASN A 45 17.63 6.16 -6.72
CA ASN A 45 17.60 4.90 -5.97
C ASN A 45 16.27 4.70 -5.21
N GLN A 46 15.76 5.74 -4.55
CA GLN A 46 14.49 5.66 -3.82
C GLN A 46 13.29 5.49 -4.75
N ILE A 47 13.26 6.17 -5.90
CA ILE A 47 12.21 5.97 -6.90
C ILE A 47 12.21 4.52 -7.38
N ALA A 48 13.38 3.96 -7.70
CA ALA A 48 13.45 2.58 -8.16
C ALA A 48 13.02 1.57 -7.08
N LYS A 49 13.41 1.79 -5.81
CA LYS A 49 12.92 1.00 -4.68
C LYS A 49 11.40 1.14 -4.49
N ALA A 50 10.85 2.34 -4.66
CA ALA A 50 9.41 2.57 -4.59
C ALA A 50 8.66 1.77 -5.65
N ILE A 51 9.18 1.71 -6.88
CA ILE A 51 8.61 0.90 -7.97
C ILE A 51 8.68 -0.59 -7.61
N ILE A 52 9.85 -1.11 -7.20
CA ILE A 52 10.01 -2.54 -6.89
C ILE A 52 9.11 -2.97 -5.72
N VAL A 53 9.11 -2.20 -4.63
CA VAL A 53 8.28 -2.50 -3.46
C VAL A 53 6.79 -2.40 -3.82
N SER A 54 6.42 -1.43 -4.67
CA SER A 54 5.05 -1.32 -5.16
C SER A 54 4.63 -2.57 -5.94
N LEU A 55 5.42 -2.99 -6.93
CA LEU A 55 5.15 -4.20 -7.70
C LEU A 55 5.04 -5.45 -6.80
N LEU A 56 5.99 -5.62 -5.88
CA LEU A 56 6.02 -6.75 -4.94
C LEU A 56 4.71 -6.83 -4.12
N VAL A 57 4.26 -5.70 -3.57
CA VAL A 57 3.08 -5.64 -2.70
C VAL A 57 1.79 -5.75 -3.51
N THR A 58 1.74 -5.17 -4.71
CA THR A 58 0.56 -5.24 -5.57
C THR A 58 0.25 -6.66 -6.00
N VAL A 59 1.26 -7.46 -6.34
CA VAL A 59 1.03 -8.86 -6.75
C VAL A 59 0.73 -9.80 -5.56
N LEU A 60 0.69 -9.31 -4.33
CA LEU A 60 0.28 -10.11 -3.17
C LEU A 60 -1.13 -10.68 -3.40
N PRO A 61 -1.36 -11.99 -3.26
CA PRO A 61 -2.65 -12.62 -3.53
C PRO A 61 -3.65 -12.42 -2.37
N ILE A 62 -3.73 -11.19 -1.84
CA ILE A 62 -4.72 -10.76 -0.85
C ILE A 62 -5.33 -9.45 -1.35
N PHE A 63 -6.60 -9.51 -1.74
CA PHE A 63 -7.32 -8.35 -2.25
C PHE A 63 -7.66 -7.36 -1.13
N GLY A 64 -7.65 -6.06 -1.45
CA GLY A 64 -8.07 -4.99 -0.54
C GLY A 64 -7.04 -4.54 0.51
N VAL A 65 -5.97 -5.31 0.75
CA VAL A 65 -4.92 -4.93 1.73
C VAL A 65 -3.73 -4.19 1.10
N THR A 66 -3.59 -4.24 -0.22
CA THR A 66 -2.41 -3.73 -0.94
C THR A 66 -2.18 -2.24 -0.69
N THR A 67 -3.21 -1.39 -0.81
CA THR A 67 -3.08 0.06 -0.57
C THR A 67 -2.63 0.40 0.84
N ILE A 68 -3.13 -0.34 1.84
CA ILE A 68 -2.74 -0.14 3.25
C ILE A 68 -1.26 -0.51 3.41
N LEU A 69 -0.83 -1.63 2.84
CA LEU A 69 0.56 -2.07 2.87
C LEU A 69 1.49 -1.09 2.13
N LEU A 70 1.10 -0.61 0.95
CA LEU A 70 1.87 0.40 0.20
C LEU A 70 2.03 1.67 1.02
N THR A 71 0.96 2.14 1.68
CA THR A 71 0.99 3.32 2.54
C THR A 71 1.93 3.12 3.73
N PHE A 72 1.80 1.98 4.41
CA PHE A 72 2.66 1.64 5.55
C PHE A 72 4.14 1.58 5.14
N LEU A 73 4.46 0.89 4.05
CA LEU A 73 5.83 0.74 3.56
C LEU A 73 6.41 2.05 3.04
N ALA A 74 5.60 2.89 2.38
CA ALA A 74 6.02 4.21 1.95
C ALA A 74 6.47 5.07 3.14
N VAL A 75 5.68 5.08 4.22
CA VAL A 75 6.03 5.81 5.45
C VAL A 75 7.25 5.19 6.13
N LYS A 76 7.29 3.86 6.29
CA LYS A 76 8.37 3.16 6.99
C LYS A 76 9.72 3.33 6.30
N PHE A 77 9.76 3.27 4.98
CA PHE A 77 10.99 3.35 4.19
C PHE A 77 11.24 4.74 3.58
N LYS A 78 10.41 5.74 3.90
CA LYS A 78 10.48 7.11 3.36
C LYS A 78 10.49 7.13 1.82
N LEU A 79 9.64 6.30 1.22
CA LEU A 79 9.46 6.19 -0.23
C LEU A 79 8.32 7.12 -0.70
N ASN A 80 8.31 7.45 -1.98
CA ASN A 80 7.30 8.33 -2.55
C ASN A 80 5.96 7.58 -2.73
N LEU A 81 5.02 7.79 -1.80
CA LEU A 81 3.70 7.15 -1.82
C LEU A 81 2.93 7.39 -3.13
N PRO A 82 2.86 8.61 -3.71
CA PRO A 82 2.21 8.82 -4.99
C PRO A 82 2.73 7.92 -6.11
N ILE A 83 4.07 7.76 -6.23
CA ILE A 83 4.68 6.84 -7.20
C ILE A 83 4.26 5.40 -6.89
N MET A 84 4.32 4.98 -5.63
CA MET A 84 3.97 3.61 -5.23
C MET A 84 2.51 3.28 -5.57
N VAL A 85 1.58 4.21 -5.31
CA VAL A 85 0.16 4.03 -5.61
C VAL A 85 -0.08 4.02 -7.12
N ALA A 86 0.54 4.93 -7.88
CA ALA A 86 0.41 4.99 -9.33
C ALA A 86 0.89 3.68 -9.99
N VAL A 87 2.08 3.20 -9.61
CA VAL A 87 2.61 1.90 -10.06
C VAL A 87 1.72 0.76 -9.59
N GLY A 88 1.17 0.86 -8.37
CA GLY A 88 0.30 -0.16 -7.84
C GLY A 88 -0.95 -0.33 -8.69
N TYR A 89 -1.64 0.76 -9.03
CA TYR A 89 -2.83 0.71 -9.87
C TYR A 89 -2.55 0.24 -11.30
N THR A 90 -1.41 0.60 -11.89
CA THR A 90 -1.04 0.10 -13.23
C THR A 90 -0.67 -1.38 -13.21
N ALA A 91 -0.14 -1.87 -12.09
CA ALA A 91 0.24 -3.27 -11.91
C ALA A 91 -0.89 -4.17 -11.39
N THR A 92 -2.05 -3.63 -11.02
CA THR A 92 -3.22 -4.41 -10.57
C THR A 92 -3.59 -5.57 -11.51
N PRO A 93 -3.53 -5.45 -12.85
CA PRO A 93 -3.75 -6.60 -13.75
C PRO A 93 -2.81 -7.78 -13.48
N LEU A 94 -1.56 -7.51 -13.09
CA LEU A 94 -0.60 -8.55 -12.71
C LEU A 94 -1.03 -9.29 -11.45
N GLN A 95 -1.71 -8.63 -10.51
CA GLN A 95 -2.25 -9.29 -9.33
C GLN A 95 -3.23 -10.40 -9.72
N TYR A 96 -4.13 -10.13 -10.66
CA TYR A 96 -5.07 -11.14 -11.15
C TYR A 96 -4.38 -12.25 -11.93
N ILE A 97 -3.42 -11.90 -12.79
CA ILE A 97 -2.67 -12.89 -13.60
C ILE A 97 -1.86 -13.83 -12.70
N PHE A 98 -1.20 -13.31 -11.66
CA PHE A 98 -0.35 -14.12 -10.78
C PHE A 98 -1.09 -14.78 -9.61
N PHE A 99 -2.35 -14.43 -9.37
CA PHE A 99 -3.14 -15.02 -8.29
C PHE A 99 -3.16 -16.55 -8.35
N ILE A 100 -3.58 -17.11 -9.50
CA ILE A 100 -3.66 -18.57 -9.71
C ILE A 100 -2.26 -19.22 -9.76
N PRO A 101 -1.25 -18.69 -10.48
CA PRO A 101 0.11 -19.20 -10.42
C PRO A 101 0.71 -19.30 -9.01
N PHE A 102 0.54 -18.29 -8.15
CA PHE A 102 1.05 -18.35 -6.78
C PHE A 102 0.35 -19.41 -5.94
N ILE A 103 -0.96 -19.54 -6.12
CA ILE A 103 -1.78 -20.58 -5.52
C ILE A 103 -1.24 -21.98 -5.90
N HIS A 104 -0.96 -22.26 -7.18
CA HIS A 104 -0.38 -23.53 -7.63
C HIS A 104 1.01 -23.80 -7.07
N VAL A 105 1.87 -22.78 -6.95
CA VAL A 105 3.18 -22.94 -6.32
C VAL A 105 3.01 -23.37 -4.86
N GLY A 106 2.05 -22.76 -4.14
CA GLY A 106 1.70 -23.19 -2.80
C GLY A 106 1.25 -24.66 -2.71
N GLU A 107 0.50 -25.17 -3.69
CA GLU A 107 0.12 -26.59 -3.72
C GLU A 107 1.32 -27.51 -3.72
N THR A 108 2.32 -27.17 -4.53
CA THR A 108 3.53 -27.98 -4.64
C THR A 108 4.29 -28.00 -3.32
N ILE A 109 4.22 -26.92 -2.53
CA ILE A 109 4.84 -26.82 -1.21
C ILE A 109 4.08 -27.65 -0.17
N PHE A 110 2.74 -27.59 -0.18
CA PHE A 110 1.90 -28.27 0.81
C PHE A 110 1.42 -29.66 0.38
N ASN A 111 1.80 -30.12 -0.82
CA ASN A 111 1.39 -31.38 -1.43
C ASN A 111 -0.13 -31.63 -1.36
N THR A 112 -0.89 -30.63 -1.80
CA THR A 112 -2.35 -30.58 -1.74
C THR A 112 -2.93 -30.17 -3.09
N LYS A 113 -4.24 -30.32 -3.29
CA LYS A 113 -4.94 -29.84 -4.49
C LYS A 113 -5.97 -28.79 -4.09
N HIS A 114 -6.07 -27.72 -4.87
CA HIS A 114 -7.09 -26.69 -4.72
C HIS A 114 -8.45 -27.19 -5.17
N THR A 115 -9.48 -26.65 -4.53
CA THR A 115 -10.85 -27.14 -4.69
C THR A 115 -11.86 -26.02 -4.91
N LEU A 116 -11.52 -24.76 -4.66
CA LEU A 116 -12.44 -23.63 -4.66
C LEU A 116 -11.93 -22.43 -5.49
N LEU A 117 -11.40 -22.68 -6.69
CA LEU A 117 -10.89 -21.62 -7.57
C LEU A 117 -11.99 -20.95 -8.42
N THR A 118 -13.19 -21.54 -8.48
CA THR A 118 -14.32 -20.98 -9.24
C THR A 118 -15.48 -20.54 -8.35
N VAL A 119 -16.23 -19.55 -8.83
CA VAL A 119 -17.42 -19.02 -8.13
C VAL A 119 -18.49 -20.09 -7.90
N ILE A 120 -18.62 -21.04 -8.83
CA ILE A 120 -19.61 -22.12 -8.76
C ILE A 120 -19.23 -23.11 -7.65
N GLU A 121 -17.96 -23.51 -7.59
CA GLU A 121 -17.45 -24.39 -6.53
C GLU A 121 -17.59 -23.74 -5.15
N ILE A 122 -17.25 -22.46 -5.02
CA ILE A 122 -17.39 -21.70 -3.79
C ILE A 122 -18.85 -21.66 -3.34
N LYS A 123 -19.79 -21.35 -4.25
CA LYS A 123 -21.23 -21.31 -3.94
C LYS A 123 -21.72 -22.68 -3.44
N ASN A 124 -21.37 -23.74 -4.14
CA ASN A 124 -21.77 -25.10 -3.77
C ASN A 124 -21.16 -25.52 -2.43
N ALA A 125 -19.93 -25.15 -2.14
CA ALA A 125 -19.26 -25.43 -0.87
C ALA A 125 -19.95 -24.71 0.29
N PHE A 126 -20.32 -23.44 0.13
CA PHE A 126 -21.05 -22.69 1.15
C PHE A 126 -22.42 -23.28 1.48
N GLU A 127 -23.14 -23.79 0.47
CA GLU A 127 -24.42 -24.48 0.67
C GLU A 127 -24.25 -25.77 1.50
N SER A 128 -23.11 -26.45 1.39
CA SER A 128 -22.82 -27.65 2.18
C SER A 128 -22.41 -27.34 3.62
N SER A 129 -21.50 -26.39 3.84
CA SER A 129 -20.94 -26.08 5.16
C SER A 129 -20.18 -24.75 5.15
N PHE A 130 -20.74 -23.74 5.83
CA PHE A 130 -20.15 -22.40 5.91
C PHE A 130 -18.73 -22.39 6.50
N PHE A 131 -18.54 -22.94 7.71
CA PHE A 131 -17.25 -22.91 8.39
C PHE A 131 -16.18 -23.75 7.69
N HIS A 132 -16.56 -24.85 7.04
CA HIS A 132 -15.63 -25.67 6.27
C HIS A 132 -15.10 -24.91 5.04
N THR A 133 -16.01 -24.24 4.33
CA THR A 133 -15.67 -23.42 3.16
C THR A 133 -14.73 -22.28 3.52
N ILE A 134 -14.98 -21.58 4.64
CA ILE A 134 -14.07 -20.54 5.13
C ILE A 134 -12.67 -21.09 5.40
N LYS A 135 -12.55 -22.28 6.02
CA LYS A 135 -11.24 -22.90 6.25
C LYS A 135 -10.52 -23.22 4.94
N GLN A 136 -11.23 -23.76 3.95
CA GLN A 136 -10.66 -24.05 2.63
C GLN A 136 -10.20 -22.78 1.92
N LEU A 137 -11.02 -21.72 1.90
CA LEU A 137 -10.64 -20.43 1.30
C LEU A 137 -9.42 -19.80 1.98
N VAL A 138 -9.35 -19.83 3.31
CA VAL A 138 -8.16 -19.35 4.05
C VAL A 138 -6.92 -20.17 3.68
N PHE A 139 -7.07 -21.49 3.54
CA PHE A 139 -5.96 -22.35 3.14
C PHE A 139 -5.48 -22.08 1.71
N GLU A 140 -6.38 -21.77 0.77
CA GLU A 140 -6.02 -21.34 -0.59
C GLU A 140 -5.24 -20.01 -0.57
N LEU A 141 -5.65 -19.05 0.27
CA LEU A 141 -4.89 -17.81 0.48
C LEU A 141 -3.50 -18.08 1.08
N VAL A 142 -3.38 -19.02 2.03
CA VAL A 142 -2.08 -19.43 2.58
C VAL A 142 -1.19 -20.02 1.49
N CYS A 143 -1.73 -20.86 0.60
CA CYS A 143 -1.01 -21.38 -0.55
C CYS A 143 -0.55 -20.26 -1.47
N GLY A 144 -1.44 -19.32 -1.83
CA GLY A 144 -1.09 -18.15 -2.63
C GLY A 144 0.02 -17.32 -2.00
N VAL A 145 -0.10 -16.98 -0.71
CA VAL A 145 0.93 -16.22 0.01
C VAL A 145 2.25 -16.98 0.04
N SER A 146 2.24 -18.30 0.22
CA SER A 146 3.46 -19.11 0.20
C SER A 146 4.14 -19.08 -1.18
N GLY A 147 3.38 -19.17 -2.27
CA GLY A 147 3.92 -19.04 -3.63
C GLY A 147 4.50 -17.64 -3.89
N TRP A 148 3.84 -16.60 -3.39
CA TRP A 148 4.34 -15.22 -3.44
C TRP A 148 5.65 -15.06 -2.65
N VAL A 149 5.75 -15.65 -1.45
CA VAL A 149 6.98 -15.64 -0.64
C VAL A 149 8.12 -16.36 -1.34
N VAL A 150 7.86 -17.46 -2.05
CA VAL A 150 8.89 -18.23 -2.75
C VAL A 150 9.34 -17.57 -4.05
N LEU A 151 8.44 -16.91 -4.77
CA LEU A 151 8.75 -16.35 -6.09
C LEU A 151 8.96 -14.83 -6.08
N ALA A 152 7.95 -14.07 -5.67
CA ALA A 152 7.97 -12.62 -5.81
C ALA A 152 8.94 -11.95 -4.84
N LEU A 153 8.98 -12.42 -3.59
CA LEU A 153 9.81 -11.82 -2.55
C LEU A 153 11.31 -11.91 -2.86
N PRO A 154 11.89 -13.07 -3.27
CA PRO A 154 13.31 -13.14 -3.64
C PRO A 154 13.65 -12.27 -4.84
N ILE A 155 12.79 -12.25 -5.87
CA ILE A 155 12.98 -11.42 -7.07
C ILE A 155 13.06 -9.94 -6.69
N ALA A 156 12.16 -9.47 -5.82
CA ALA A 156 12.16 -8.09 -5.37
C ALA A 156 13.41 -7.75 -4.54
N LEU A 157 13.81 -8.63 -3.62
CA LEU A 157 15.02 -8.45 -2.81
C LEU A 157 16.28 -8.41 -3.68
N MET A 158 16.41 -9.34 -4.64
CA MET A 158 17.51 -9.36 -5.61
C MET A 158 17.55 -8.06 -6.43
N SER A 159 16.40 -7.58 -6.89
CA SER A 159 16.29 -6.33 -7.64
C SER A 159 16.75 -5.13 -6.82
N ILE A 160 16.36 -5.04 -5.53
CA ILE A 160 16.78 -3.96 -4.63
C ILE A 160 18.30 -4.02 -4.37
N MET A 161 18.84 -5.22 -4.15
CA MET A 161 20.29 -5.40 -3.95
C MET A 161 21.09 -4.97 -5.18
N LEU A 162 20.63 -5.35 -6.38
CA LEU A 162 21.26 -4.96 -7.63
C LEU A 162 21.28 -3.44 -7.81
N ILE A 163 20.16 -2.76 -7.55
CA ILE A 163 20.07 -1.31 -7.65
C ILE A 163 20.97 -0.61 -6.63
N ASN A 164 21.05 -1.11 -5.41
CA ASN A 164 21.97 -0.58 -4.40
C ASN A 164 23.43 -0.72 -4.87
N LYS A 165 23.81 -1.88 -5.42
CA LYS A 165 25.16 -2.12 -5.94
C LYS A 165 25.50 -1.15 -7.08
N ILE A 166 24.60 -0.98 -8.06
CA ILE A 166 24.78 -0.06 -9.19
C ILE A 166 24.92 1.38 -8.67
N TYR A 167 24.07 1.79 -7.73
CA TYR A 167 24.10 3.14 -7.17
C TYR A 167 25.42 3.43 -6.43
N ILE A 168 25.90 2.50 -5.60
CA ILE A 168 27.19 2.63 -4.90
C ILE A 168 28.33 2.76 -5.90
N SER A 169 28.40 1.88 -6.89
CA SER A 169 29.49 1.90 -7.89
C SER A 169 29.60 3.24 -8.64
N LYS A 170 28.45 3.88 -8.93
CA LYS A 170 28.42 5.16 -9.65
C LYS A 170 28.86 6.33 -8.78
N ASN A 171 28.72 6.22 -7.46
CA ASN A 171 29.11 7.27 -6.52
C ASN A 171 30.61 7.24 -6.17
N GLU A 172 31.29 6.12 -6.41
CA GLU A 172 32.75 5.98 -6.22
C GLU A 172 33.56 6.51 -7.43
N THR A 173 32.91 6.68 -8.58
CA THR A 173 33.55 7.13 -9.83
C THR A 173 33.46 8.64 -10.09
N ILE A 174 32.94 9.43 -9.13
CA ILE A 174 32.78 10.89 -9.19
C ILE A 174 33.60 11.49 -8.05
#